data_AF-A0A2J6PW91-F1
#
_entry.id   AF-A0A2J6PW91-F1
#
_cell.length_a   1.000
_cell.length_b   1.000
_cell.length_c   1.000
_cell.angle_alpha   90.00
_cell.angle_beta   90.00
_cell.angle_gamma   90.00
#
_symmetry.space_group_name_H-M   'P 1'
#
loop_
_entity.id
_entity.type
_entity.pdbx_description
1 polymer ?
#
loop_
_entity_poly.entity_id
_entity_poly.type
_entity_poly.pdbx_seq_one_letter_code
_entity_poly.pdbx_strand_id
1 'polypeptide(L)'
;KSVLTKPGDQKMASRQTAFASLTPAEKAKQNAWAQGVLTRSLHCPRGFEWTRREEPNGLKGYLCAGESHFVTDDMVGEGKGGILIVPGGKMNHMEKWWGPYY
;
A
#
# COMPACT_ATOMS: atom_id res chain seq x y z
N LYS A 1 3.86 -1.11 -15.46
CA LYS A 1 4.20 -2.56 -15.57
C LYS A 1 4.23 -3.14 -14.15
N SER A 2 3.67 -4.31 -13.88
CA SER A 2 3.64 -4.87 -12.52
C SER A 2 5.00 -5.45 -12.08
N VAL A 3 5.34 -5.31 -10.80
CA VAL A 3 6.51 -5.95 -10.16
C VAL A 3 6.23 -7.37 -9.66
N LEU A 4 4.96 -7.79 -9.72
CA LEU A 4 4.51 -9.13 -9.37
C LEU A 4 4.87 -10.10 -10.49
N THR A 5 5.90 -10.90 -10.27
CA THR A 5 6.54 -11.74 -11.29
C THR A 5 6.85 -13.14 -10.80
N LYS A 6 6.79 -13.36 -9.47
CA LYS A 6 7.06 -14.66 -8.87
C LYS A 6 5.79 -15.52 -8.92
N PRO A 7 5.90 -16.85 -9.07
CA PRO A 7 4.74 -17.74 -9.09
C PRO A 7 3.80 -17.59 -7.87
N GLY A 8 4.35 -17.23 -6.70
CA GLY A 8 3.56 -17.00 -5.49
C GLY A 8 2.87 -15.63 -5.40
N ASP A 9 3.22 -14.67 -6.25
CA ASP A 9 2.73 -13.29 -6.14
C ASP A 9 1.22 -13.21 -6.41
N GLN A 10 0.66 -14.00 -7.33
CA GLN A 10 -0.80 -14.01 -7.59
C GLN A 10 -1.61 -14.40 -6.35
N LYS A 11 -1.19 -15.45 -5.64
CA LYS A 11 -1.86 -15.91 -4.42
C LYS A 11 -1.77 -14.87 -3.31
N MET A 12 -0.63 -14.19 -3.20
CA MET A 12 -0.45 -13.14 -2.20
C MET A 12 -1.24 -11.88 -2.56
N ALA A 13 -1.29 -11.51 -3.85
CA ALA A 13 -2.10 -10.41 -4.35
C ALA A 13 -3.59 -10.62 -4.07
N SER A 14 -4.15 -11.79 -4.39
CA SER A 14 -5.56 -12.11 -4.10
C SER A 14 -5.86 -12.11 -2.60
N ARG A 15 -4.85 -12.42 -1.77
CA ARG A 15 -4.97 -12.43 -0.32
C ARG A 15 -4.88 -11.04 0.31
N GLN A 16 -4.22 -10.08 -0.36
CA GLN A 16 -4.05 -8.72 0.15
C GLN A 16 -5.38 -8.00 0.33
N THR A 17 -6.30 -8.15 -0.63
CA THR A 17 -7.63 -7.53 -0.57
C THR A 17 -8.50 -8.12 0.56
N ALA A 18 -8.18 -9.33 1.00
CA ALA A 18 -8.80 -10.02 2.13
C ALA A 18 -7.97 -9.92 3.44
N PHE A 19 -7.00 -8.99 3.54
CA PHE A 19 -6.07 -8.93 4.68
C PHE A 19 -6.77 -8.94 6.04
N ALA A 20 -7.90 -8.24 6.17
CA ALA A 20 -8.63 -8.10 7.42
C ALA A 20 -9.13 -9.45 7.98
N SER A 21 -9.51 -10.39 7.12
CA SER A 21 -10.05 -11.71 7.51
C SER A 21 -8.97 -12.75 7.81
N LEU A 22 -7.69 -12.42 7.62
CA LEU A 22 -6.59 -13.36 7.85
C LEU A 22 -6.30 -13.56 9.33
N THR A 23 -5.79 -14.76 9.66
CA THR A 23 -5.26 -15.06 10.99
C THR A 23 -4.03 -14.20 11.30
N PRO A 24 -3.63 -14.01 12.57
CA PRO A 24 -2.46 -13.21 12.92
C PRO A 24 -1.16 -13.66 12.22
N ALA A 25 -0.93 -14.98 12.14
CA ALA A 25 0.23 -15.54 11.44
C ALA A 25 0.21 -15.25 9.94
N GLU A 26 -0.97 -15.34 9.32
CA GLU A 26 -1.13 -15.01 7.91
C GLU A 26 -1.00 -13.51 7.64
N LYS A 27 -1.49 -12.65 8.54
CA LYS A 27 -1.30 -11.19 8.48
C LYS A 27 0.18 -10.83 8.51
N ALA A 28 0.97 -11.46 9.38
CA ALA A 28 2.42 -11.23 9.44
C ALA A 28 3.11 -11.60 8.13
N LYS A 29 2.79 -12.77 7.56
CA LYS A 29 3.33 -13.22 6.27
C LYS A 29 2.88 -12.33 5.10
N GLN A 30 1.62 -11.92 5.11
CA GLN A 30 1.05 -11.02 4.10
C GLN A 30 1.71 -9.65 4.16
N ASN A 31 1.92 -9.12 5.37
CA ASN A 31 2.59 -7.85 5.59
C ASN A 31 4.04 -7.90 5.09
N ALA A 32 4.78 -8.96 5.38
CA ALA A 32 6.16 -9.11 4.88
C ALA A 32 6.22 -9.15 3.34
N TRP A 33 5.27 -9.82 2.69
CA TRP A 33 5.17 -9.80 1.23
C TRP A 33 4.82 -8.40 0.70
N ALA A 34 3.84 -7.72 1.29
CA ALA A 34 3.41 -6.39 0.90
C ALA A 34 4.56 -5.38 1.00
N GLN A 35 5.35 -5.40 2.07
CA GLN A 35 6.57 -4.59 2.20
C GLN A 35 7.52 -4.83 1.03
N GLY A 36 7.78 -6.11 0.68
CA GLY A 36 8.61 -6.45 -0.47
C GLY A 36 8.03 -5.99 -1.82
N VAL A 37 6.71 -5.88 -1.95
CA VAL A 37 6.08 -5.26 -3.14
C VAL A 37 6.36 -3.76 -3.12
N LEU A 38 6.05 -3.07 -2.03
CA LEU A 38 6.17 -1.62 -1.87
C LEU A 38 7.60 -1.12 -2.15
N THR A 39 8.61 -1.85 -1.68
CA THR A 39 10.03 -1.56 -1.97
C THR A 39 10.37 -1.70 -3.46
N ARG A 40 9.90 -2.77 -4.12
CA ARG A 40 10.22 -3.05 -5.54
C ARG A 40 9.53 -2.11 -6.53
N SER A 41 8.40 -1.56 -6.15
CA SER A 41 7.53 -0.73 -7.00
C SER A 41 7.76 0.77 -6.83
N LEU A 42 8.74 1.16 -6.01
CA LEU A 42 9.23 2.54 -5.86
C LEU A 42 8.13 3.57 -5.51
N HIS A 43 7.07 3.15 -4.80
CA HIS A 43 5.95 4.01 -4.41
C HIS A 43 6.36 5.24 -3.57
N CYS A 44 7.55 5.25 -2.95
CA CYS A 44 8.08 6.42 -2.25
C CYS A 44 9.46 6.77 -2.84
N PRO A 45 9.60 7.90 -3.56
CA PRO A 45 10.88 8.33 -4.12
C PRO A 45 11.99 8.52 -3.07
N ARG A 46 11.60 8.79 -1.81
CA ARG A 46 12.52 8.98 -0.69
C ARG A 46 12.86 7.68 0.05
N GLY A 47 12.26 6.55 -0.34
CA GLY A 47 12.53 5.24 0.27
C GLY A 47 12.09 5.12 1.73
N PHE A 48 11.08 5.89 2.17
CA PHE A 48 10.56 5.77 3.53
C PHE A 48 9.88 4.43 3.78
N GLU A 49 9.96 4.00 5.05
CA GLU A 49 9.25 2.84 5.58
C GLU A 49 7.73 2.99 5.42
N TRP A 50 7.05 1.85 5.29
CA TRP A 50 5.61 1.78 5.12
C TRP A 50 4.95 1.18 6.35
N THR A 51 3.95 1.87 6.89
CA THR A 51 3.19 1.39 8.05
C THR A 51 1.78 1.00 7.61
N ARG A 52 1.33 -0.17 8.04
CA ARG A 52 -0.05 -0.62 7.83
C ARG A 52 -1.02 0.37 8.50
N ARG A 53 -2.02 0.84 7.77
CA ARG A 53 -3.03 1.78 8.27
C ARG A 53 -4.43 1.41 7.81
N GLU A 54 -5.38 1.70 8.70
CA GLU A 54 -6.81 1.73 8.41
C GLU A 54 -7.28 3.15 8.69
N GLU A 55 -7.78 3.80 7.65
CA GLU A 55 -8.21 5.19 7.69
C GLU A 55 -9.70 5.29 8.06
N PRO A 56 -10.16 6.39 8.67
CA PRO A 56 -11.55 6.52 9.13
C PRO A 56 -12.62 6.36 8.04
N ASN A 57 -12.27 6.57 6.77
CA ASN A 57 -13.15 6.37 5.63
C ASN A 57 -13.19 4.90 5.15
N GLY A 58 -12.60 3.97 5.89
CA GLY A 58 -12.56 2.55 5.58
C GLY A 58 -11.44 2.14 4.61
N LEU A 59 -10.61 3.08 4.15
CA LEU A 59 -9.44 2.74 3.32
C LEU A 59 -8.43 1.95 4.15
N LYS A 60 -7.95 0.86 3.57
CA LYS A 60 -6.98 -0.04 4.17
C LYS A 60 -5.78 -0.13 3.26
N GLY A 61 -4.60 0.07 3.83
CA GLY A 61 -3.39 0.18 3.03
C GLY A 61 -2.14 0.42 3.86
N TYR A 62 -1.21 1.10 3.24
CA TYR A 62 0.09 1.43 3.78
C TYR A 62 0.35 2.92 3.63
N LEU A 63 0.67 3.59 4.73
CA LEU A 63 1.08 4.99 4.75
C LEU A 63 2.60 5.06 4.86
N CYS A 64 3.25 5.87 4.02
CA CYS A 64 4.68 6.09 4.15
C CYS A 64 5.00 6.90 5.42
N ALA A 65 6.18 6.70 6.01
CA ALA A 65 6.57 7.41 7.24
C ALA A 65 6.65 8.94 7.08
N GLY A 66 6.76 9.44 5.84
CA GLY A 66 6.65 10.87 5.52
C GLY A 66 5.21 11.38 5.42
N GLU A 67 4.22 10.54 5.71
CA GLU A 67 2.77 10.83 5.73
C GLU A 67 2.20 11.47 4.46
N SER A 68 2.90 11.34 3.33
CA SER A 68 2.56 12.00 2.06
C SER A 68 1.99 11.05 1.01
N HIS A 69 2.17 9.74 1.18
CA HIS A 69 1.75 8.72 0.22
C HIS A 69 1.05 7.57 0.92
N PHE A 70 -0.07 7.16 0.35
CA PHE A 70 -0.83 6.00 0.79
C PHE A 70 -1.02 5.03 -0.36
N VAL A 71 -0.89 3.73 -0.10
CA VAL A 71 -1.09 2.67 -1.09
C VAL A 71 -2.15 1.72 -0.55
N THR A 72 -3.28 1.59 -1.24
CA THR A 72 -4.37 0.71 -0.81
C THR A 72 -3.98 -0.77 -0.97
N ASP A 73 -4.70 -1.65 -0.27
CA ASP A 73 -4.52 -3.11 -0.44
C ASP A 73 -4.66 -3.56 -1.89
N ASP A 74 -5.60 -2.96 -2.62
CA ASP A 74 -5.80 -3.24 -4.05
C ASP A 74 -4.56 -2.83 -4.86
N MET A 75 -4.00 -1.64 -4.62
CA MET A 75 -2.80 -1.17 -5.33
C MET A 75 -1.57 -2.01 -5.01
N VAL A 76 -1.43 -2.48 -3.76
CA VAL A 76 -0.39 -3.47 -3.42
C VAL A 76 -0.61 -4.77 -4.19
N GLY A 77 -1.85 -5.25 -4.26
CA GLY A 77 -2.25 -6.44 -5.02
C GLY A 77 -2.02 -6.32 -6.53
N GLU A 78 -2.10 -5.12 -7.10
CA GLU A 78 -1.75 -4.87 -8.49
C GLU A 78 -0.23 -4.87 -8.71
N GLY A 79 0.52 -4.36 -7.73
CA GLY A 79 1.97 -4.18 -7.77
C GLY A 79 2.44 -3.30 -8.94
N LYS A 80 1.61 -2.34 -9.37
CA LYS A 80 1.86 -1.48 -10.54
C LYS A 80 2.52 -0.14 -10.20
N GLY A 81 2.71 0.21 -8.93
CA GLY A 81 3.30 1.49 -8.52
C GLY A 81 2.30 2.58 -8.13
N GLY A 82 1.01 2.24 -7.96
CA GLY A 82 -0.06 3.21 -7.69
C GLY A 82 0.03 3.86 -6.30
N ILE A 83 -0.08 5.19 -6.21
CA ILE A 83 -0.14 5.93 -4.94
C ILE A 83 -1.34 6.88 -4.86
N LEU A 84 -1.84 7.08 -3.65
CA LEU A 84 -2.69 8.20 -3.26
C LEU A 84 -1.82 9.25 -2.56
N ILE A 85 -1.90 10.49 -3.01
CA ILE A 85 -1.27 11.63 -2.33
C ILE A 85 -2.11 11.99 -1.11
N VAL A 86 -1.43 12.12 0.03
CA VAL A 86 -2.03 12.56 1.29
C VAL A 86 -1.63 14.01 1.50
N PRO A 87 -2.59 14.97 1.42
CA PRO A 87 -2.28 16.37 1.62
C PRO A 87 -1.78 16.61 3.04
N GLY A 88 -0.62 17.26 3.16
CA GLY A 88 0.00 17.68 4.41
C GLY A 88 0.47 19.13 4.37
N GLY A 89 0.87 19.67 5.52
CA GLY A 89 1.38 21.05 5.61
C GLY A 89 0.40 22.09 5.06
N LYS A 90 0.85 22.93 4.10
CA LYS A 90 0.04 23.99 3.48
C LYS A 90 -1.13 23.49 2.61
N MET A 91 -1.21 22.19 2.35
CA MET A 91 -2.29 21.55 1.56
C MET A 91 -3.32 20.81 2.43
N ASN A 92 -3.26 20.93 3.76
CA ASN A 92 -4.13 20.24 4.72
C ASN A 92 -5.65 20.52 4.57
N HIS A 93 -6.04 21.56 3.83
CA HIS A 93 -7.43 21.92 3.56
C HIS A 93 -8.04 21.17 2.36
N MET A 94 -7.25 20.39 1.64
CA MET A 94 -7.72 19.62 0.48
C MET A 94 -8.30 18.28 0.93
N GLU A 95 -9.24 17.73 0.15
CA GLU A 95 -9.74 16.37 0.37
C GLU A 95 -8.57 15.39 0.42
N LYS A 96 -8.55 14.49 1.40
CA LYS A 96 -7.48 13.50 1.52
C LYS A 96 -7.60 12.47 0.40
N TRP A 97 -6.47 11.85 0.04
CA TRP A 97 -6.38 10.66 -0.84
C TRP A 97 -6.55 10.95 -2.34
N TRP A 98 -5.67 11.77 -2.91
CA TRP A 98 -5.73 12.12 -4.34
C TRP A 98 -5.03 11.07 -5.21
N GLY A 99 -5.69 10.56 -6.25
CA GLY A 99 -5.14 9.55 -7.17
C GLY A 99 -6.14 8.43 -7.47
N PRO A 100 -5.67 7.20 -7.80
CA PRO A 100 -4.26 6.79 -7.86
C PRO A 100 -3.45 7.39 -9.00
N TYR A 101 -2.16 7.61 -8.74
CA TYR A 101 -1.14 7.97 -9.73
C TYR A 101 -0.19 6.78 -9.93
N TYR A 102 0.13 6.44 -11.18
CA TYR A 102 1.01 5.32 -11.59
C TYR A 102 2.17 5.79 -12.45
#